data_AF-A0A480ALG5-F1
#
_entry.id   AF-A0A480ALG5-F1
#
_cell.length_a   1.000
_cell.length_b   1.000
_cell.length_c   1.000
_cell.angle_alpha   90.00
_cell.angle_beta   90.00
_cell.angle_gamma   90.00
#
_symmetry.space_group_name_H-M   'P 1'
#
loop_
_entity.id
_entity.type
_entity.pdbx_description
1 polymer ?
#
loop_
_entity_poly.entity_id
_entity_poly.type
_entity_poly.pdbx_seq_one_letter_code
_entity_poly.pdbx_strand_id
1 'polypeptide(L)'
;MALDKPYLDVPGTTIFDADQSRKGYHLNQFCMSLMKAANREAFKRDERAYLDQWPMTEEQKQAVLARDLNRCIAAGGNIYFLAKIGATDGKSFQYMAASMTGMTQEQYAAMMLAGGRSPEGNRYIGEKN
;
A
#
# COMPACT_ATOMS: atom_id res chain seq x y z
N MET A 1 -5.26 13.97 -19.24
CA MET A 1 -5.60 13.87 -17.80
C MET A 1 -5.82 15.27 -17.27
N ALA A 2 -6.61 15.42 -16.20
CA ALA A 2 -6.85 16.72 -15.60
C ALA A 2 -5.53 17.33 -15.15
N LEU A 3 -5.24 18.56 -15.61
CA LEU A 3 -4.06 19.32 -15.19
C LEU A 3 -4.19 19.77 -13.73
N ASP A 4 -5.43 20.01 -13.30
CA ASP A 4 -5.76 20.29 -11.92
C ASP A 4 -6.07 18.99 -11.15
N LYS A 5 -5.49 18.89 -9.96
CA LYS A 5 -5.63 17.75 -9.04
C LYS A 5 -5.99 18.31 -7.66
N PRO A 6 -7.26 18.66 -7.43
CA PRO A 6 -7.68 19.36 -6.22
C PRO A 6 -7.54 18.53 -4.94
N TYR A 7 -7.25 17.23 -5.06
CA TYR A 7 -7.04 16.30 -3.94
C TYR A 7 -5.59 16.21 -3.46
N LEU A 8 -4.65 16.94 -4.07
CA LEU A 8 -3.25 16.93 -3.65
C LEU A 8 -3.03 17.57 -2.29
N ASP A 9 -4.00 18.31 -1.77
CA ASP A 9 -3.97 18.96 -0.47
C ASP A 9 -4.47 18.06 0.67
N VAL A 10 -4.88 16.81 0.41
CA VAL A 10 -5.33 15.89 1.45
C VAL A 10 -4.12 15.28 2.18
N PRO A 11 -3.87 15.60 3.46
CA PRO A 11 -2.67 15.16 4.16
C PRO A 11 -2.60 13.63 4.29
N GLY A 12 -1.40 13.07 4.07
CA GLY A 12 -1.14 11.64 4.24
C GLY A 12 -1.91 10.72 3.27
N THR A 13 -2.51 11.27 2.22
CA THR A 13 -3.36 10.51 1.28
C THR A 13 -2.78 10.55 -0.13
N THR A 14 -2.53 9.38 -0.71
CA THR A 14 -2.19 9.24 -2.13
C THR A 14 -3.43 8.75 -2.87
N ILE A 15 -4.04 9.62 -3.68
CA ILE A 15 -5.19 9.25 -4.52
C ILE A 15 -4.71 8.39 -5.69
N PHE A 16 -5.38 7.25 -5.89
CA PHE A 16 -5.07 6.32 -6.99
C PHE A 16 -5.75 6.77 -8.29
N ASP A 17 -5.20 7.82 -8.90
CA ASP A 17 -5.64 8.34 -10.18
C ASP A 17 -5.04 7.56 -11.38
N ALA A 18 -5.26 8.07 -12.59
CA ALA A 18 -4.72 7.47 -13.80
C ALA A 18 -3.18 7.50 -13.86
N ASP A 19 -2.51 8.47 -13.24
CA ASP A 19 -1.04 8.54 -13.19
C ASP A 19 -0.47 7.45 -12.28
N GLN A 20 -1.02 7.32 -11.07
CA GLN A 20 -0.64 6.26 -10.15
C GLN A 20 -0.95 4.87 -10.72
N SER A 21 -2.08 4.71 -11.40
CA SER A 21 -2.45 3.45 -12.07
C SER A 21 -1.42 3.03 -13.13
N ARG A 22 -0.97 3.97 -13.98
CA ARG A 22 0.08 3.68 -14.97
C ARG A 22 1.42 3.40 -14.29
N LYS A 23 1.81 4.21 -13.30
CA LYS A 23 3.06 4.07 -12.56
C LYS A 23 3.20 2.68 -11.93
N GLY A 24 2.13 2.20 -11.29
CA GLY A 24 2.12 0.94 -10.56
C GLY A 24 1.54 -0.24 -11.31
N TYR A 25 1.30 -0.16 -12.62
CA TYR A 25 0.59 -1.21 -13.36
C TYR A 25 1.19 -2.60 -13.11
N HIS A 26 2.51 -2.77 -13.26
CA HIS A 26 3.16 -4.07 -13.06
C HIS A 26 3.19 -4.52 -11.60
N LEU A 27 3.39 -3.60 -10.65
CA LEU A 27 3.29 -3.89 -9.21
C LEU A 27 1.88 -4.39 -8.84
N ASN A 28 0.84 -3.74 -9.33
CA ASN A 28 -0.54 -4.12 -9.06
C ASN A 28 -0.89 -5.48 -9.73
N GLN A 29 -0.41 -5.72 -10.95
CA GLN A 29 -0.61 -7.00 -11.64
C GLN A 29 0.14 -8.16 -10.96
N PHE A 30 1.36 -7.92 -10.46
CA PHE A 30 2.05 -8.86 -9.59
C PHE A 30 1.17 -9.25 -8.39
N CYS A 31 0.58 -8.27 -7.71
CA CYS A 31 -0.29 -8.55 -6.56
C CYS A 31 -1.52 -9.40 -6.93
N MET A 32 -2.12 -9.18 -8.11
CA MET A 32 -3.24 -10.02 -8.60
C MET A 32 -2.82 -11.47 -8.82
N SER A 33 -1.58 -11.73 -9.21
CA SER A 33 -1.08 -13.09 -9.41
C SER A 33 -1.16 -13.94 -8.13
N LEU A 34 -1.05 -13.31 -6.96
CA LEU A 34 -1.08 -13.96 -5.64
C LEU A 34 -2.47 -14.48 -5.24
N MET A 35 -3.51 -14.19 -6.03
CA MET A 35 -4.82 -14.82 -5.83
C MET A 35 -4.77 -16.34 -6.04
N LYS A 36 -3.83 -16.84 -6.86
CA LYS A 36 -3.63 -18.27 -7.11
C LYS A 36 -2.71 -18.89 -6.06
N ALA A 37 -3.09 -20.04 -5.50
CA ALA A 37 -2.31 -20.72 -4.47
C ALA A 37 -0.88 -21.07 -4.93
N ALA A 38 -0.73 -21.65 -6.12
CA ALA A 38 0.57 -22.01 -6.68
C ALA A 38 1.53 -20.81 -6.79
N ASN A 39 0.99 -19.61 -7.09
CA ASN A 39 1.79 -18.39 -7.19
C ASN A 39 2.25 -17.90 -5.82
N ARG A 40 1.41 -18.04 -4.78
CA ARG A 40 1.81 -17.73 -3.40
C ARG A 40 2.93 -18.63 -2.93
N GLU A 41 2.82 -19.94 -3.19
CA GLU A 41 3.88 -20.89 -2.83
C GLU A 41 5.18 -20.60 -3.58
N ALA A 42 5.10 -20.27 -4.87
CA ALA A 42 6.27 -19.89 -5.66
C ALA A 42 6.92 -18.59 -5.15
N PHE A 43 6.11 -17.58 -4.83
CA PHE A 43 6.58 -16.32 -4.25
C PHE A 43 7.24 -16.54 -2.90
N LYS A 44 6.62 -17.30 -1.98
CA LYS A 44 7.18 -17.58 -0.66
C LYS A 44 8.46 -18.40 -0.67
N ARG A 45 8.63 -19.26 -1.68
CA ARG A 45 9.83 -20.09 -1.83
C ARG A 45 11.07 -19.24 -2.15
N ASP A 46 10.91 -18.24 -3.02
CA ASP A 46 11.95 -17.27 -3.35
C ASP A 46 11.31 -15.98 -3.86
N GLU A 47 11.16 -15.01 -2.96
CA GLU A 47 10.45 -13.76 -3.26
C GLU A 47 11.17 -12.97 -4.34
N ARG A 48 12.51 -12.92 -4.28
CA ARG A 48 13.30 -12.14 -5.24
C ARG A 48 13.20 -12.74 -6.62
N ALA A 49 13.40 -14.05 -6.75
CA ALA A 49 13.30 -14.73 -8.04
C ALA A 49 11.88 -14.67 -8.63
N TYR A 50 10.84 -14.65 -7.80
CA TYR A 50 9.47 -14.46 -8.27
C TYR A 50 9.22 -13.03 -8.76
N LEU A 51 9.70 -12.03 -8.03
CA LEU A 51 9.58 -10.62 -8.41
C LEU A 51 10.38 -10.27 -9.67
N ASP A 52 11.52 -10.92 -9.90
CA ASP A 52 12.34 -10.70 -11.10
C ASP A 52 11.67 -11.20 -12.40
N GLN A 53 10.58 -11.97 -12.31
CA GLN A 53 9.74 -12.35 -13.46
C GLN A 53 8.77 -11.25 -13.89
N TRP A 54 8.58 -10.22 -13.06
CA TRP A 54 7.69 -9.10 -13.35
C TRP A 54 8.49 -7.89 -13.84
N PRO A 55 8.00 -7.14 -14.84
CA PRO A 55 8.62 -5.90 -15.31
C PRO A 55 8.36 -4.73 -14.35
N MET A 56 8.72 -4.94 -13.08
CA MET A 56 8.67 -3.96 -12.00
C MET A 56 10.01 -3.23 -11.91
N THR A 57 9.97 -1.97 -11.47
CA THR A 57 11.20 -1.23 -11.15
C THR A 57 11.86 -1.84 -9.91
N GLU A 58 13.18 -1.64 -9.74
CA GLU A 58 13.86 -2.09 -8.52
C GLU A 58 13.26 -1.46 -7.26
N GLU A 59 12.82 -0.20 -7.33
CA GLU A 59 12.12 0.44 -6.21
C GLU A 59 10.84 -0.32 -5.82
N GLN A 60 10.02 -0.72 -6.80
CA GLN A 60 8.81 -1.51 -6.55
C GLN A 60 9.13 -2.87 -5.93
N LYS A 61 10.13 -3.58 -6.45
CA LYS A 61 10.55 -4.88 -5.92
C LYS A 61 11.06 -4.75 -4.48
N GLN A 62 11.91 -3.76 -4.21
CA GLN A 62 12.44 -3.53 -2.87
C GLN A 62 11.34 -3.14 -1.87
N ALA A 63 10.34 -2.35 -2.29
CA ALA A 63 9.20 -2.03 -1.44
C ALA A 63 8.39 -3.27 -1.04
N VAL A 64 8.18 -4.21 -1.99
CA VAL A 64 7.52 -5.49 -1.70
C VAL A 64 8.35 -6.36 -0.77
N LEU A 65 9.65 -6.53 -1.05
CA LEU A 65 10.55 -7.35 -0.23
C LEU A 65 10.65 -6.82 1.21
N ALA A 66 10.70 -5.50 1.37
CA ALA A 66 10.73 -4.86 2.68
C ALA A 66 9.35 -4.83 3.39
N ARG A 67 8.28 -5.23 2.70
CA ARG A 67 6.88 -5.08 3.15
C ARG A 67 6.52 -3.64 3.54
N ASP A 68 7.17 -2.67 2.90
CA ASP A 68 6.89 -1.25 3.11
C ASP A 68 5.74 -0.82 2.20
N LEU A 69 4.53 -0.81 2.76
CA LEU A 69 3.31 -0.47 2.03
C LEU A 69 3.25 1.00 1.63
N ASN A 70 3.86 1.90 2.41
CA ASN A 70 3.95 3.31 2.06
C ASN A 70 4.84 3.51 0.82
N ARG A 71 5.98 2.81 0.76
CA ARG A 71 6.83 2.79 -0.45
C ARG A 71 6.14 2.12 -1.63
N CYS A 72 5.38 1.05 -1.41
CA CYS A 72 4.57 0.44 -2.46
C CYS A 72 3.57 1.44 -3.06
N ILE A 73 2.84 2.17 -2.23
CA ILE A 73 1.86 3.19 -2.67
C ILE A 73 2.55 4.36 -3.37
N ALA A 74 3.66 4.85 -2.81
CA ALA A 74 4.48 5.88 -3.45
C ALA A 74 4.95 5.43 -4.84
N ALA A 75 5.24 4.14 -5.02
CA ALA A 75 5.62 3.52 -6.29
C ALA A 75 4.43 3.16 -7.22
N GLY A 76 3.22 3.64 -6.92
CA GLY A 76 2.01 3.45 -7.73
C GLY A 76 1.14 2.26 -7.31
N GLY A 77 1.46 1.60 -6.21
CA GLY A 77 0.64 0.52 -5.66
C GLY A 77 -0.71 1.05 -5.17
N ASN A 78 -1.76 0.25 -5.37
CA ASN A 78 -3.07 0.50 -4.78
C ASN A 78 -3.33 -0.48 -3.64
N ILE A 79 -3.86 0.02 -2.51
CA ILE A 79 -4.03 -0.78 -1.29
C ILE A 79 -4.86 -2.06 -1.49
N TYR A 80 -5.87 -2.04 -2.37
CA TYR A 80 -6.68 -3.24 -2.65
C TYR A 80 -5.93 -4.32 -3.42
N PHE A 81 -4.93 -3.93 -4.21
CA PHE A 81 -4.01 -4.86 -4.86
C PHE A 81 -2.99 -5.35 -3.83
N LEU A 82 -2.33 -4.43 -3.12
CA LEU A 82 -1.32 -4.75 -2.09
C LEU A 82 -1.88 -5.66 -0.98
N ALA A 83 -3.19 -5.60 -0.71
CA ALA A 83 -3.88 -6.52 0.21
C ALA A 83 -3.62 -8.00 -0.07
N LYS A 84 -3.31 -8.38 -1.32
CA LYS A 84 -2.98 -9.77 -1.67
C LYS A 84 -1.60 -10.19 -1.14
N ILE A 85 -0.66 -9.27 -0.96
CA ILE A 85 0.61 -9.53 -0.27
C ILE A 85 0.31 -9.82 1.20
N GLY A 86 -0.42 -8.93 1.88
CA GLY A 86 -0.80 -9.12 3.28
C GLY A 86 -1.58 -10.42 3.52
N ALA A 87 -2.55 -10.74 2.66
CA ALA A 87 -3.28 -12.00 2.72
C ALA A 87 -2.37 -13.22 2.48
N THR A 88 -1.38 -13.11 1.57
CA THR A 88 -0.37 -14.15 1.36
C THR A 88 0.47 -14.38 2.60
N ASP A 89 0.80 -13.32 3.34
CA ASP A 89 1.53 -13.38 4.62
C ASP A 89 0.64 -13.71 5.83
N GLY A 90 -0.65 -13.95 5.63
CA GLY A 90 -1.61 -14.22 6.72
C GLY A 90 -1.89 -13.02 7.61
N LYS A 91 -1.71 -11.79 7.11
CA LYS A 91 -1.96 -10.54 7.83
C LYS A 91 -3.36 -10.00 7.51
N SER A 92 -4.00 -9.43 8.53
CA SER A 92 -5.29 -8.75 8.39
C SER A 92 -5.11 -7.36 7.77
N PHE A 93 -6.20 -6.79 7.24
CA PHE A 93 -6.18 -5.44 6.72
C PHE A 93 -5.88 -4.39 7.80
N GLN A 94 -6.33 -4.63 9.05
CA GLN A 94 -6.00 -3.77 10.18
C GLN A 94 -4.49 -3.75 10.45
N TYR A 95 -3.82 -4.90 10.36
CA TYR A 95 -2.36 -4.97 10.50
C TYR A 95 -1.65 -4.17 9.42
N MET A 96 -2.11 -4.30 8.17
CA MET A 96 -1.56 -3.53 7.05
C MET A 96 -1.75 -2.02 7.28
N ALA A 97 -2.95 -1.57 7.65
CA ALA A 97 -3.22 -0.17 7.93
C ALA A 97 -2.34 0.38 9.06
N ALA A 98 -2.21 -0.35 10.18
CA ALA A 98 -1.36 0.04 11.30
C ALA A 98 0.09 0.29 10.87
N SER A 99 0.66 -0.63 10.07
CA SER A 99 2.06 -0.56 9.62
C SER A 99 2.40 0.71 8.83
N MET A 100 1.38 1.37 8.25
CA MET A 100 1.55 2.59 7.46
C MET A 100 1.52 3.87 8.29
N THR A 101 1.18 3.79 9.58
CA THR A 101 0.97 4.98 10.44
C THR A 101 2.16 5.34 11.32
N GLY A 102 3.16 4.47 11.43
CA GLY A 102 4.24 4.58 12.42
C GLY A 102 3.85 4.18 13.84
N MET A 103 2.59 3.81 14.08
CA MET A 103 2.15 3.21 15.33
C MET A 103 2.47 1.71 15.38
N THR A 104 2.60 1.17 16.59
CA THR A 104 2.52 -0.27 16.81
C THR A 104 1.11 -0.80 16.52
N GLN A 105 0.99 -2.12 16.32
CA GLN A 105 -0.31 -2.76 16.09
C GLN A 105 -1.27 -2.52 17.27
N GLU A 106 -0.76 -2.60 18.49
CA GLU A 106 -1.53 -2.41 19.72
C GLU A 106 -2.02 -0.97 19.86
N GLN A 107 -1.16 0.01 19.59
CA GLN A 107 -1.53 1.43 19.60
C GLN A 107 -2.59 1.75 18.56
N TYR A 108 -2.43 1.23 17.34
CA TYR A 108 -3.42 1.42 16.28
C TYR A 108 -4.77 0.79 16.65
N ALA A 109 -4.77 -0.44 17.18
CA ALA A 109 -5.99 -1.10 17.64
C ALA A 109 -6.68 -0.32 18.78
N ALA A 110 -5.91 0.16 19.76
CA ALA A 110 -6.43 0.99 20.83
C ALA A 110 -7.04 2.30 20.32
N MET A 111 -6.37 2.97 19.37
CA MET A 111 -6.90 4.18 18.71
C MET A 111 -8.22 3.90 17.98
N MET A 112 -8.34 2.78 17.27
CA MET A 112 -9.58 2.38 16.60
C MET A 112 -10.71 2.09 17.60
N LEU A 113 -10.41 1.47 18.75
CA LEU A 113 -11.40 1.23 19.81
C LEU A 113 -11.84 2.52 20.52
N ALA A 114 -10.96 3.52 20.59
CA ALA A 114 -11.24 4.83 21.20
C ALA A 114 -12.01 5.81 20.28
N GLY A 115 -12.47 5.35 19.11
CA GLY A 115 -13.23 6.17 18.15
C GLY A 115 -12.50 6.51 16.85
N GLY A 116 -11.26 6.05 16.69
CA GLY A 116 -10.47 6.25 15.48
C GLY A 116 -9.72 7.59 15.42
N ARG A 117 -9.05 7.84 14.30
CA ARG A 117 -8.26 9.05 14.08
C ARG A 117 -9.19 10.24 13.81
N SER A 118 -9.03 11.33 14.57
CA SER A 118 -9.78 12.57 14.34
C SER A 118 -9.48 13.15 12.95
N PRO A 119 -10.48 13.65 12.22
CA PRO A 119 -10.26 14.40 10.98
C PRO A 119 -9.69 15.80 11.25
N GLU A 120 -9.76 16.31 12.48
CA GLU A 120 -9.26 17.65 12.82
C GLU A 120 -7.76 17.77 12.55
N GLY A 121 -7.36 18.85 11.88
CA GLY A 121 -5.99 19.10 11.42
C GLY A 121 -5.54 18.23 10.25
N ASN A 122 -6.44 17.42 9.67
CA ASN A 122 -6.10 16.41 8.65
C ASN A 122 -7.03 16.43 7.43
N ARG A 123 -7.82 17.49 7.26
CA ARG A 123 -8.75 17.61 6.12
C ARG A 123 -8.06 18.16 4.88
N TYR A 124 -7.21 19.17 5.05
CA TYR A 124 -6.41 19.79 4.00
C TYR A 124 -5.10 20.36 4.58
N ILE A 125 -4.10 20.56 3.73
CA ILE A 125 -2.80 21.14 4.13
C ILE A 125 -3.00 22.57 4.66
N GLY A 126 -2.45 22.87 5.83
CA GLY A 126 -2.49 24.21 6.43
C GLY A 126 -3.72 24.48 7.31
N GLU A 127 -4.53 23.46 7.56
CA GLU A 127 -5.63 23.53 8.51
C GLU A 127 -5.17 23.91 9.93
N LYS A 128 -5.85 24.87 10.56
CA LYS A 128 -5.59 25.29 11.94
C LYS A 128 -6.57 24.58 12.88
N ASN A 129 -6.05 24.12 14.02
CA ASN A 129 -6.83 23.52 15.11
C ASN A 129 -7.36 24.60 16.06
#